data_AF-A0A2U9QI45-F1
#
_entry.id   AF-A0A2U9QI45-F1
#
_cell.length_a   1.000
_cell.length_b   1.000
_cell.length_c   1.000
_cell.angle_alpha   90.00
_cell.angle_beta   90.00
_cell.angle_gamma   90.00
#
_symmetry.space_group_name_H-M   'P 1'
#
loop_
_entity.id
_entity.type
_entity.pdbx_description
1 polymer ?
#
loop_
_entity_poly.entity_id
_entity_poly.type
_entity_poly.pdbx_seq_one_letter_code
_entity_poly.pdbx_strand_id
1 'polypeptide(L)'
;MGLSPEGDLLLPIYDPEGRVVAVKVRHQEPRDGQRYRYLTRGSGTPPWYGPGFGHRNALLVVEGELNAVALYLAVGDLLDVVGVAGVNGTLPEPDGRPTFLLLDGDEAGQKAAERWQAALGGHVLPPLEGGDACDVAARAGREALRKEVLARVAQALLESV
;
A
#
# COMPACT_ATOMS: atom_id res chain seq x y z
N MET A 1 7.42 8.00 10.77
CA MET A 1 8.61 7.31 10.21
C MET A 1 9.85 7.95 10.79
N GLY A 2 10.96 7.23 10.86
CA GLY A 2 12.24 7.75 11.35
C GLY A 2 13.41 7.09 10.63
N LEU A 3 14.62 7.55 10.92
CA LEU A 3 15.86 6.95 10.43
C LEU A 3 16.60 6.28 11.59
N SER A 4 17.24 5.13 11.33
CA SER A 4 18.22 4.57 12.26
C SER A 4 19.52 5.38 12.22
N PRO A 5 20.43 5.20 13.20
CA PRO A 5 21.76 5.82 13.16
C PRO A 5 22.55 5.51 11.87
N GLU A 6 22.31 4.35 11.28
CA GLU A 6 22.94 3.88 10.03
C GLU A 6 22.22 4.38 8.77
N GLY A 7 21.19 5.23 8.91
CA GLY A 7 20.43 5.77 7.79
C GLY A 7 19.31 4.88 7.25
N ASP A 8 19.05 3.72 7.87
CA ASP A 8 17.93 2.87 7.46
C ASP A 8 16.58 3.53 7.77
N LEU A 9 15.60 3.37 6.88
CA LEU A 9 14.25 3.86 7.13
C LEU A 9 13.49 2.90 8.06
N LEU A 10 12.94 3.46 9.13
CA LEU A 10 12.07 2.80 10.09
C LEU A 10 10.61 3.14 9.80
N LEU A 11 9.88 2.15 9.29
CA LEU A 11 8.47 2.22 8.95
C LEU A 11 7.64 1.51 10.03
N PRO A 12 6.91 2.25 10.90
CA PRO A 12 5.95 1.63 11.81
C PRO A 12 4.77 1.05 11.02
N ILE A 13 4.38 -0.18 11.38
CA ILE A 13 3.20 -0.86 10.87
C ILE A 13 2.09 -0.69 11.88
N TYR A 14 1.01 -0.03 11.46
CA TYR A 14 -0.16 0.22 12.29
C TYR A 14 -1.24 -0.81 11.98
N ASP A 15 -1.94 -1.25 13.03
CA ASP A 15 -3.19 -2.00 12.91
C ASP A 15 -4.40 -1.06 12.67
N PRO A 16 -5.62 -1.59 12.45
CA PRO A 16 -6.81 -0.76 12.23
C PRO A 16 -7.11 0.23 13.36
N GLU A 17 -6.71 -0.08 14.59
CA GLU A 17 -6.87 0.80 15.75
C GLU A 17 -5.77 1.88 15.86
N GLY A 18 -4.83 1.91 14.92
CA GLY A 18 -3.71 2.86 14.89
C GLY A 18 -2.57 2.51 15.85
N ARG A 19 -2.54 1.30 16.41
CA ARG A 19 -1.47 0.84 17.30
C ARG A 19 -0.30 0.30 16.47
N VAL A 20 0.92 0.58 16.91
CA VAL A 20 2.12 0.01 16.26
C VAL A 20 2.23 -1.46 16.63
N VAL A 21 2.11 -2.35 15.64
CA VAL A 21 2.20 -3.82 15.82
C VAL A 21 3.52 -4.39 15.32
N ALA A 22 4.22 -3.67 14.43
CA ALA A 22 5.56 -4.03 13.98
C ALA A 22 6.32 -2.79 13.50
N VAL A 23 7.63 -2.94 13.29
CA VAL A 23 8.46 -1.95 12.59
C VAL A 23 9.17 -2.67 11.45
N LYS A 24 8.93 -2.22 10.22
CA LYS A 24 9.65 -2.67 9.04
C LYS A 24 10.83 -1.73 8.79
N VAL A 25 11.99 -2.31 8.58
CA VAL A 25 13.23 -1.61 8.26
C VAL A 25 13.45 -1.73 6.77
N ARG A 26 13.60 -0.60 6.08
CA ARG A 26 14.15 -0.54 4.73
C ARG A 26 15.62 -0.18 4.85
N HIS A 27 16.48 -1.06 4.37
CA HIS A 27 17.91 -0.78 4.40
C HIS A 27 18.30 0.30 3.39
N GLN A 28 19.18 1.21 3.81
CA GLN A 28 19.79 2.17 2.88
C GLN A 28 20.61 1.44 1.80
N GLU A 29 21.41 0.47 2.24
CA GLU A 29 22.12 -0.49 1.38
C GLU A 29 21.66 -1.92 1.73
N PRO A 30 21.33 -2.79 0.74
CA PRO A 30 20.89 -4.14 1.02
C PRO A 30 21.85 -4.90 1.94
N ARG A 31 21.33 -5.58 2.97
CA ARG A 31 22.11 -6.43 3.87
C ARG A 31 21.71 -7.88 3.64
N ASP A 32 22.70 -8.75 3.39
CA ASP A 32 22.48 -10.16 3.02
C ASP A 32 21.53 -10.32 1.81
N GLY A 33 21.60 -9.39 0.85
CA GLY A 33 20.72 -9.33 -0.32
C GLY A 33 19.27 -8.90 -0.02
N GLN A 34 18.94 -8.66 1.25
CA GLN A 34 17.61 -8.23 1.67
C GLN A 34 17.53 -6.70 1.69
N ARG A 35 16.50 -6.17 1.02
CA ARG A 35 16.20 -4.74 1.05
C ARG A 35 15.36 -4.34 2.27
N TYR A 36 14.62 -5.30 2.83
CA TYR A 36 13.72 -5.07 3.96
C TYR A 36 13.86 -6.16 5.00
N ARG A 37 13.60 -5.82 6.26
CA ARG A 37 13.39 -6.78 7.35
C ARG A 37 12.39 -6.26 8.36
N TYR A 38 11.74 -7.14 9.10
CA TYR A 38 10.99 -6.76 10.30
C TYR A 38 11.94 -6.69 11.51
N LEU A 39 11.78 -5.65 12.34
CA LEU A 39 12.59 -5.46 13.54
C LEU A 39 12.20 -6.46 14.64
N THR A 40 10.90 -6.71 14.78
CA THR A 40 10.34 -7.67 15.74
C THR A 40 10.24 -9.05 15.10
N ARG A 41 10.78 -10.08 15.76
CA ARG A 41 10.64 -11.48 15.31
C ARG A 41 9.21 -11.98 15.54
N GLY A 42 8.71 -12.83 14.64
CA GLY A 42 7.42 -13.49 14.79
C GLY A 42 6.20 -12.63 14.43
N SER A 43 6.39 -11.41 13.94
CA SER A 43 5.29 -10.50 13.58
C SER A 43 4.50 -10.93 12.33
N GLY A 44 4.97 -11.94 11.57
CA GLY A 44 4.38 -12.27 10.27
C GLY A 44 4.57 -11.13 9.27
N THR A 45 3.56 -10.88 8.45
CA THR A 45 3.51 -9.83 7.42
C THR A 45 2.22 -9.01 7.52
N PRO A 46 1.98 -8.35 8.68
CA PRO A 46 0.73 -7.65 8.93
C PRO A 46 0.55 -6.52 7.90
N PRO A 47 -0.68 -6.26 7.44
CA PRO A 47 -0.95 -5.10 6.60
C PRO A 47 -0.65 -3.81 7.37
N TRP A 48 -0.22 -2.80 6.65
CA TRP A 48 -0.11 -1.43 7.15
C TRP A 48 -1.44 -0.72 6.94
N TYR A 49 -2.06 -0.22 8.01
CA TYR A 49 -3.28 0.58 7.92
C TYR A 49 -2.95 2.08 8.05
N GLY A 50 -3.53 2.89 7.17
CA GLY A 50 -3.38 4.35 7.22
C GLY A 50 -3.91 4.95 8.54
N PRO A 51 -3.25 5.97 9.12
CA PRO A 51 -3.76 6.61 10.33
C PRO A 51 -5.18 7.17 10.16
N GLY A 52 -6.07 6.85 11.11
CA GLY A 52 -7.49 7.20 11.04
C GLY A 52 -8.32 6.25 10.15
N PHE A 53 -7.85 5.01 9.99
CA PHE A 53 -8.56 3.96 9.25
C PHE A 53 -9.98 3.74 9.76
N GLY A 54 -10.90 3.38 8.86
CA GLY A 54 -12.30 3.09 9.16
C GLY A 54 -13.22 4.32 9.07
N HIS A 55 -12.68 5.47 8.67
CA HIS A 55 -13.42 6.73 8.57
C HIS A 55 -13.67 7.19 7.14
N ARG A 56 -13.35 6.37 6.13
CA ARG A 56 -13.61 6.66 4.70
C ARG A 56 -14.60 5.64 4.13
N ASN A 57 -15.30 6.06 3.08
CA ASN A 57 -16.37 5.25 2.47
C ASN A 57 -15.84 4.18 1.50
N ALA A 58 -14.54 4.17 1.19
CA ALA A 58 -13.93 3.22 0.27
C ALA A 58 -12.47 2.94 0.69
N LEU A 59 -11.97 1.80 0.21
CA LEU A 59 -10.67 1.23 0.54
C LEU A 59 -9.76 1.18 -0.69
N LEU A 60 -8.51 1.59 -0.54
CA LEU A 60 -7.43 1.35 -1.49
C LEU A 60 -6.43 0.37 -0.87
N VAL A 61 -6.32 -0.84 -1.43
CA VAL A 61 -5.37 -1.87 -1.01
C VAL A 61 -4.22 -1.91 -2.01
N VAL A 62 -2.99 -1.80 -1.49
CA VAL A 62 -1.80 -1.51 -2.29
C VAL A 62 -0.72 -2.55 -2.04
N GLU A 63 -0.01 -2.95 -3.09
CA GLU A 63 1.26 -3.66 -2.94
C GLU A 63 2.37 -2.76 -2.37
N GLY A 64 2.90 -3.16 -1.22
CA GLY A 64 4.00 -2.50 -0.53
C GLY A 64 3.54 -1.45 0.48
N GLU A 65 4.02 -1.60 1.72
CA GLU A 65 3.65 -0.70 2.83
C GLU A 65 4.19 0.72 2.62
N LEU A 66 5.35 0.87 1.99
CA LEU A 66 5.91 2.19 1.70
C LEU A 66 5.15 2.92 0.58
N ASN A 67 4.70 2.18 -0.44
CA ASN A 67 3.82 2.69 -1.50
C ASN A 67 2.48 3.13 -0.92
N ALA A 68 1.91 2.33 0.00
CA ALA A 68 0.71 2.68 0.73
C ALA A 68 0.86 3.97 1.56
N VAL A 69 2.02 4.21 2.17
CA VAL A 69 2.29 5.50 2.86
C VAL A 69 2.26 6.67 1.87
N ALA A 70 2.91 6.53 0.71
CA ALA A 70 2.90 7.59 -0.32
C ALA A 70 1.47 7.90 -0.80
N LEU A 71 0.67 6.85 -1.01
CA LEU A 71 -0.73 6.96 -1.40
C LEU A 71 -1.61 7.53 -0.29
N TYR A 72 -1.43 7.12 0.96
CA TYR A 72 -2.13 7.70 2.10
C TYR A 72 -1.87 9.21 2.20
N LEU A 73 -0.63 9.65 2.02
CA LEU A 73 -0.32 11.09 2.01
C LEU A 73 -0.99 11.81 0.83
N ALA A 74 -1.23 11.12 -0.29
CA ALA A 74 -1.83 11.67 -1.50
C ALA A 74 -3.36 11.66 -1.50
N VAL A 75 -4.02 10.62 -0.94
CA VAL A 75 -5.48 10.38 -1.04
C VAL A 75 -6.15 9.96 0.29
N GLY A 76 -5.44 9.93 1.41
CA GLY A 76 -5.95 9.47 2.72
C GLY A 76 -7.05 10.34 3.34
N ASP A 77 -7.28 11.53 2.79
CA ASP A 77 -8.44 12.38 3.06
C ASP A 77 -9.72 11.88 2.37
N LEU A 78 -9.61 11.03 1.35
CA LEU A 78 -10.74 10.51 0.56
C LEU A 78 -10.93 9.00 0.71
N LEU A 79 -9.85 8.23 0.77
CA LEU A 79 -9.85 6.76 0.80
C LEU A 79 -9.11 6.26 2.03
N ASP A 80 -9.60 5.19 2.64
CA ASP A 80 -8.78 4.45 3.58
C ASP A 80 -7.73 3.67 2.78
N VAL A 81 -6.49 3.65 3.26
CA VAL A 81 -5.37 3.06 2.52
C VAL A 81 -4.76 1.93 3.35
N VAL A 82 -4.58 0.77 2.72
CA VAL A 82 -3.94 -0.40 3.31
C VAL A 82 -2.79 -0.86 2.43
N GLY A 83 -1.62 -1.05 3.03
CA GLY A 83 -0.43 -1.58 2.37
C GLY A 83 -0.18 -3.02 2.75
N VAL A 84 -0.06 -3.90 1.77
CA VAL A 84 0.24 -5.32 1.97
C VAL A 84 1.73 -5.56 1.74
N ALA A 85 2.36 -6.39 2.57
CA ALA A 85 3.79 -6.68 2.51
C ALA A 85 4.19 -7.53 1.29
N GLY A 86 4.27 -6.90 0.12
CA GLY A 86 4.44 -7.55 -1.18
C GLY A 86 3.24 -8.42 -1.56
N VAL A 87 3.28 -9.04 -2.74
CA VAL A 87 2.18 -9.89 -3.25
C VAL A 87 1.66 -10.96 -2.27
N ASN A 88 2.52 -11.52 -1.41
CA ASN A 88 2.22 -12.63 -0.49
C ASN A 88 2.01 -12.19 0.97
N GLY A 89 1.90 -10.89 1.24
CA GLY A 89 1.60 -10.38 2.58
C GLY A 89 0.21 -10.81 3.07
N THR A 90 -0.02 -10.67 4.37
CA THR A 90 -1.37 -10.85 4.94
C THR A 90 -2.30 -9.78 4.37
N LEU A 91 -3.45 -10.20 3.84
CA LEU A 91 -4.48 -9.31 3.33
C LEU A 91 -5.35 -8.77 4.47
N PRO A 92 -5.95 -7.56 4.33
CA PRO A 92 -6.99 -7.11 5.25
C PRO A 92 -8.23 -8.02 5.15
N GLU A 93 -9.10 -7.98 6.16
CA GLU A 93 -10.41 -8.61 6.05
C GLU A 93 -11.34 -7.74 5.20
N PRO A 94 -12.20 -8.34 4.35
CA PRO A 94 -13.22 -7.57 3.62
C PRO A 94 -14.23 -6.97 4.60
N ASP A 95 -14.52 -5.67 4.46
CA ASP A 95 -15.47 -4.95 5.32
C ASP A 95 -16.72 -4.45 4.58
N GLY A 96 -16.90 -4.89 3.34
CA GLY A 96 -18.05 -4.58 2.50
C GLY A 96 -18.01 -3.21 1.81
N ARG A 97 -16.99 -2.39 2.07
CA ARG A 97 -16.82 -1.11 1.35
C ARG A 97 -16.30 -1.34 -0.08
N PRO A 98 -16.59 -0.42 -1.03
CA PRO A 98 -15.93 -0.39 -2.31
C PRO A 98 -14.42 -0.45 -2.14
N THR A 99 -13.80 -1.47 -2.72
CA THR A 99 -12.38 -1.75 -2.59
C THR A 99 -11.70 -1.62 -3.95
N PHE A 100 -10.59 -0.91 -3.98
CA PHE A 100 -9.75 -0.71 -5.14
C PHE A 100 -8.39 -1.35 -4.87
N LEU A 101 -7.90 -2.15 -5.82
CA LEU A 101 -6.65 -2.89 -5.69
C LEU A 101 -5.62 -2.28 -6.63
N LEU A 102 -4.52 -1.77 -6.10
CA LEU A 102 -3.43 -1.19 -6.88
C LEU A 102 -2.15 -1.98 -6.63
N LEU A 103 -1.76 -2.79 -7.61
CA LEU A 103 -0.57 -3.65 -7.55
C LEU A 103 0.45 -3.20 -8.59
N ASP A 104 1.68 -3.68 -8.42
CA ASP A 104 2.75 -3.39 -9.35
C ASP A 104 2.46 -4.02 -10.73
N GLY A 105 2.96 -3.38 -11.79
CA GLY A 105 2.68 -3.81 -13.17
C GLY A 105 3.46 -5.05 -13.65
N ASP A 106 4.19 -5.71 -12.77
CA ASP A 106 4.99 -6.88 -13.10
C ASP A 106 4.18 -8.20 -13.09
N GLU A 107 4.82 -9.31 -13.47
CA GLU A 107 4.16 -10.62 -13.54
C GLU A 107 3.63 -11.09 -12.18
N ALA A 108 4.33 -10.74 -11.09
CA ALA A 108 3.91 -11.11 -9.74
C ALA A 108 2.67 -10.33 -9.32
N GLY A 109 2.68 -9.01 -9.54
CA GLY A 109 1.55 -8.12 -9.27
C GLY A 109 0.30 -8.50 -10.06
N GLN A 110 0.44 -8.86 -11.34
CA GLN A 110 -0.69 -9.32 -12.16
C GLN A 110 -1.34 -10.59 -11.60
N LYS A 111 -0.55 -11.61 -11.25
CA LYS A 111 -1.08 -12.85 -10.63
C LYS A 111 -1.68 -12.58 -9.25
N ALA A 112 -1.07 -11.66 -8.51
CA ALA A 112 -1.56 -11.28 -7.19
C ALA A 112 -2.88 -10.52 -7.27
N ALA A 113 -3.10 -9.71 -8.31
CA ALA A 113 -4.32 -8.94 -8.50
C ALA A 113 -5.55 -9.85 -8.60
N GLU A 114 -5.47 -10.92 -9.42
CA GLU A 114 -6.55 -11.91 -9.51
C GLU A 114 -6.85 -12.57 -8.16
N ARG A 115 -5.80 -12.95 -7.42
CA ARG A 115 -5.93 -13.56 -6.09
C ARG A 115 -6.53 -12.58 -5.07
N TRP A 116 -6.06 -11.34 -5.05
CA TRP A 116 -6.54 -10.31 -4.14
C TRP A 116 -7.98 -9.94 -4.46
N GLN A 117 -8.34 -9.85 -5.74
CA GLN A 117 -9.71 -9.62 -6.16
C GLN A 117 -10.64 -10.77 -5.73
N ALA A 118 -10.19 -12.02 -5.84
CA ALA A 118 -10.96 -13.16 -5.35
C ALA A 118 -11.14 -13.15 -3.82
N ALA A 119 -10.13 -12.68 -3.08
CA ALA A 119 -10.15 -12.66 -1.61
C ALA A 119 -10.90 -11.46 -1.01
N LEU A 120 -10.76 -10.28 -1.61
CA LEU A 120 -11.24 -9.00 -1.09
C LEU A 120 -12.47 -8.47 -1.83
N GLY A 121 -12.72 -8.98 -3.04
CA GLY A 121 -13.59 -8.34 -4.01
C GLY A 121 -12.97 -7.04 -4.55
N GLY A 122 -13.80 -6.24 -5.21
CA GLY A 122 -13.43 -4.91 -5.67
C GLY A 122 -12.84 -4.83 -7.07
N HIS A 123 -12.29 -3.66 -7.39
CA HIS A 123 -11.81 -3.30 -8.71
C HIS A 123 -10.29 -3.30 -8.75
N VAL A 124 -9.72 -4.12 -9.63
CA VAL A 124 -8.29 -4.06 -9.95
C VAL A 124 -8.03 -2.81 -10.78
N LEU A 125 -7.26 -1.88 -10.23
CA LEU A 125 -6.84 -0.68 -10.94
C LEU A 125 -5.66 -1.00 -11.87
N PRO A 126 -5.57 -0.33 -13.03
CA PRO A 126 -4.35 -0.38 -13.85
C PRO A 126 -3.13 0.08 -13.05
N PRO A 127 -1.94 -0.54 -13.22
CA PRO A 127 -0.71 -0.10 -12.59
C PRO A 127 -0.40 1.37 -12.85
N LEU A 128 0.38 2.00 -11.97
CA LEU A 128 0.84 3.38 -12.17
C LEU A 128 1.83 3.48 -13.33
N GLU A 129 1.84 4.64 -14.00
CA GLU A 129 2.75 4.89 -15.11
C GLU A 129 4.14 5.32 -14.62
N GLY A 130 5.15 4.57 -15.06
CA GLY A 130 6.54 4.92 -14.83
C GLY A 130 7.04 4.64 -13.41
N GLY A 131 6.51 3.60 -12.76
CA GLY A 131 7.02 3.05 -11.51
C GLY A 131 5.92 2.78 -10.49
N ASP A 132 6.34 2.52 -9.26
CA ASP A 132 5.43 2.41 -8.12
C ASP A 132 5.01 3.78 -7.58
N ALA A 133 4.20 3.80 -6.52
CA ALA A 133 3.71 5.06 -5.94
C ALA A 133 4.85 5.95 -5.40
N CYS A 134 5.91 5.35 -4.86
CA CYS A 134 7.09 6.08 -4.41
C CYS A 134 7.86 6.69 -5.58
N ASP A 135 8.04 5.96 -6.68
CA ASP A 135 8.69 6.45 -7.90
C ASP A 135 7.93 7.64 -8.50
N VAL A 136 6.60 7.52 -8.62
CA VAL A 136 5.74 8.59 -9.15
C VAL A 136 5.79 9.81 -8.22
N ALA A 137 5.69 9.62 -6.91
CA ALA A 137 5.78 10.72 -5.95
C ALA A 137 7.15 11.41 -5.98
N ALA A 138 8.24 10.66 -6.10
CA ALA A 138 9.60 11.21 -6.18
C ALA A 138 9.81 12.00 -7.47
N ARG A 139 9.30 11.51 -8.60
CA ARG A 139 9.45 12.15 -9.92
C ARG A 139 8.54 13.36 -10.11
N ALA A 140 7.26 13.22 -9.79
CA ALA A 140 6.20 14.16 -10.20
C ALA A 140 5.49 14.84 -9.01
N GLY A 141 5.80 14.44 -7.78
CA GLY A 141 5.23 14.99 -6.57
C GLY A 141 3.87 14.40 -6.20
N ARG A 142 3.46 14.71 -4.96
CA ARG A 142 2.24 14.18 -4.33
C ARG A 142 0.96 14.47 -5.10
N GLU A 143 0.84 15.67 -5.67
CA GLU A 143 -0.38 16.08 -6.38
C GLU A 143 -0.56 15.33 -7.70
N ALA A 144 0.54 15.02 -8.39
CA ALA A 144 0.49 14.20 -9.60
C ALA A 144 0.05 12.77 -9.26
N LEU A 145 0.64 12.16 -8.21
CA LEU A 145 0.23 10.85 -7.71
C LEU A 145 -1.26 10.83 -7.34
N ARG A 146 -1.75 11.86 -6.63
CA ARG A 146 -3.17 12.00 -6.27
C ARG A 146 -4.07 11.95 -7.52
N LYS A 147 -3.78 12.76 -8.53
CA LYS A 147 -4.56 12.83 -9.77
C LYS A 147 -4.58 11.50 -10.50
N GLU A 148 -3.42 10.85 -10.60
CA GLU A 148 -3.25 9.59 -11.32
C GLU A 148 -4.08 8.45 -10.69
N VAL A 149 -4.09 8.37 -9.35
CA VAL A 149 -4.84 7.35 -8.61
C VAL A 149 -6.33 7.63 -8.66
N LEU A 150 -6.74 8.88 -8.43
CA LEU A 150 -8.16 9.23 -8.45
C LEU A 150 -8.79 9.07 -9.85
N ALA A 151 -8.02 9.30 -10.92
CA ALA A 151 -8.49 9.02 -12.28
C ALA A 151 -8.83 7.54 -12.49
N ARG A 152 -7.96 6.63 -12.00
CA ARG A 152 -8.19 5.18 -12.06
C ARG A 152 -9.38 4.74 -11.22
N VAL A 153 -9.51 5.29 -10.01
CA VAL A 153 -10.66 5.04 -9.13
C VAL A 153 -11.96 5.49 -9.79
N ALA A 154 -11.98 6.70 -10.38
CA ALA A 154 -13.15 7.21 -11.08
C ALA A 154 -13.51 6.34 -12.29
N GLN A 155 -12.52 5.91 -13.08
CA GLN A 155 -12.75 5.00 -14.21
C GLN A 155 -13.36 3.67 -13.76
N ALA A 156 -12.79 3.04 -12.73
CA ALA A 156 -13.29 1.78 -12.20
C ALA A 156 -14.74 1.89 -11.70
N LEU A 157 -15.11 3.01 -11.07
CA LEU A 157 -16.49 3.28 -10.66
C LEU A 157 -17.44 3.43 -11.86
N LEU A 158 -17.00 4.09 -12.93
CA LEU A 158 -17.82 4.28 -14.15
C LEU A 158 -18.06 2.97 -14.91
N GLU A 159 -17.10 2.05 -14.90
CA GLU A 159 -17.19 0.75 -15.58
C GLU A 159 -18.08 -0.26 -14.82
N SER A 160 -18.51 0.10 -13.60
CA SER A 160 -19.29 -0.77 -12.70
C SER A 160 -20.79 -0.48 -12.69
N VAL A 161 -21.24 0.47 -13.51
CA VAL A 161 -22.64 0.93 -13.63
C VAL A 161 -23.31 0.31 -14.85
#